data_AF-A0A9E5NTT6-F1
#
_entry.id   AF-A0A9E5NTT6-F1
#
_cell.length_a   1.000
_cell.length_b   1.000
_cell.length_c   1.000
_cell.angle_alpha   90.00
_cell.angle_beta   90.00
_cell.angle_gamma   90.00
#
_symmetry.space_group_name_H-M   'P 1'
#
loop_
_entity.id
_entity.type
_entity.pdbx_description
1 polymer ?
#
loop_
_entity_poly.entity_id
_entity_poly.type
_entity_poly.pdbx_seq_one_letter_code
_entity_poly.pdbx_strand_id
1 'polypeptide(L)'
;MPANTDPGDFPLHFELIPGELSARVWLHQIASMPCWSYTSTGLSAHGQRELILTVRVDQGEGPTDFPKEPLRVFVEVLRLAKAGRPVGSGDITELGGNGLLGHRGIVYTSTRERFADVEFPGGLAAILLRDEEIEAAMAFGITRVLGRLGQAYSHYPWPPWADRTRPSLPMARLLEDSILAQLTRIHAPGMTACLERDRIVLRLTEESGTQLLKQLAEFPASSPPVLLTELEPTADGCFVWKPGQSDAKAITAPNGTGSRLSGCFLALAPGQTEDEGLVVEDGLMMSLRDLSWRAIRDGLKSMSPVEVRPSNSGFGFALEWLAHDYANPVDGLTYRSEGGWRAYEPEAGPDKEEGGLTDLNQIVLLTPEHEIAQRLRIDELADYVEVIKSTVIDFFADQPRGAGAELMLQFEIEPSAWNASVKMASRPGVADATLQRLHDELCQLPSPSVTGGPVVFQMLFAIWGGHTNSGTDQPH
;
A
#
# COMPACT_ATOMS: atom_id res chain seq x y z
N MET A 1 -4.42 -1.01 43.84
CA MET A 1 -5.23 0.20 44.11
C MET A 1 -5.81 0.64 42.78
N PRO A 2 -7.13 0.85 42.62
CA PRO A 2 -7.63 1.37 41.37
C PRO A 2 -7.41 2.88 41.36
N ALA A 3 -6.70 3.35 40.34
CA ALA A 3 -6.68 4.77 40.01
C ALA A 3 -8.08 5.15 39.54
N ASN A 4 -8.63 6.17 40.20
CA ASN A 4 -9.88 6.81 39.83
C ASN A 4 -9.54 7.70 38.61
N THR A 5 -9.66 7.17 37.40
CA THR A 5 -9.45 7.94 36.16
C THR A 5 -10.79 8.45 35.67
N ASP A 6 -10.93 9.78 35.62
CA ASP A 6 -12.09 10.46 35.05
C ASP A 6 -12.12 10.21 33.52
N PRO A 7 -13.28 10.33 32.85
CA PRO A 7 -13.42 10.11 31.40
C PRO A 7 -12.55 11.01 30.50
N GLY A 8 -11.81 11.98 31.06
CA GLY A 8 -10.92 12.90 30.36
C GLY A 8 -9.42 12.52 30.34
N ASP A 9 -9.01 11.40 30.94
CA ASP A 9 -7.59 11.05 31.14
C ASP A 9 -6.96 10.21 30.00
N PHE A 10 -7.57 10.16 28.82
CA PHE A 10 -6.99 9.47 27.66
C PHE A 10 -6.01 10.39 26.90
N PRO A 11 -4.88 9.86 26.37
CA PRO A 11 -4.46 8.47 26.42
C PRO A 11 -3.87 8.02 27.76
N LEU A 12 -4.14 6.77 28.15
CA LEU A 12 -3.48 6.13 29.29
C LEU A 12 -2.11 5.58 28.88
N HIS A 13 -1.07 5.92 29.63
CA HIS A 13 0.29 5.49 29.37
C HIS A 13 0.70 4.28 30.22
N PHE A 14 1.38 3.31 29.59
CA PHE A 14 1.91 2.12 30.22
C PHE A 14 3.38 1.93 29.85
N GLU A 15 4.26 1.91 30.85
CA GLU A 15 5.62 1.42 30.68
C GLU A 15 5.58 -0.12 30.74
N LEU A 16 5.79 -0.77 29.59
CA LEU A 16 5.71 -2.24 29.48
C LEU A 16 7.05 -2.89 29.82
N ILE A 17 8.14 -2.29 29.34
CA ILE A 17 9.52 -2.62 29.71
C ILE A 17 10.25 -1.31 29.99
N PRO A 18 10.81 -1.12 31.20
CA PRO A 18 11.39 0.14 31.60
C PRO A 18 12.43 0.70 30.63
N GLY A 19 12.20 1.93 30.17
CA GLY A 19 13.06 2.65 29.22
C GLY A 19 13.20 2.04 27.81
N GLU A 20 12.44 0.99 27.49
CA GLU A 20 12.60 0.24 26.24
C GLU A 20 11.30 0.13 25.45
N LEU A 21 10.19 -0.18 26.12
CA LEU A 21 8.90 -0.36 25.48
C LEU A 21 7.80 0.26 26.32
N SER A 22 7.02 1.13 25.68
CA SER A 22 5.81 1.67 26.27
C SER A 22 4.62 1.48 25.34
N ALA A 23 3.43 1.64 25.91
CA ALA A 23 2.18 1.63 25.18
C ALA A 23 1.29 2.78 25.63
N ARG A 24 0.43 3.21 24.72
CA ARG A 24 -0.68 4.13 25.02
C ARG A 24 -2.00 3.48 24.63
N VAL A 25 -2.99 3.63 25.50
CA VAL A 25 -4.37 3.22 25.24
C VAL A 25 -5.19 4.48 25.03
N TRP A 26 -5.88 4.54 23.90
CA TRP A 26 -6.74 5.64 23.47
C TRP A 26 -8.19 5.17 23.51
N LEU A 27 -9.12 6.04 23.91
CA LEU A 27 -10.55 5.81 23.76
C LEU A 27 -11.08 6.82 22.74
N HIS A 28 -11.65 6.32 21.64
CA HIS A 28 -12.09 7.15 20.52
C HIS A 28 -13.21 6.46 19.74
N GLN A 29 -13.65 7.05 18.63
CA GLN A 29 -14.75 6.57 17.82
C GLN A 29 -14.27 6.18 16.42
N ILE A 30 -14.61 4.98 15.96
CA ILE A 30 -14.40 4.54 14.58
C ILE A 30 -15.77 4.25 13.97
N ALA A 31 -16.15 4.97 12.92
CA ALA A 31 -17.48 4.86 12.30
C ALA A 31 -18.63 4.93 13.33
N SER A 32 -18.54 5.87 14.29
CA SER A 32 -19.47 6.04 15.42
C SER A 32 -19.53 4.89 16.42
N MET A 33 -18.56 3.96 16.40
CA MET A 33 -18.40 2.91 17.40
C MET A 33 -17.27 3.24 18.38
N PRO A 34 -17.53 3.20 19.70
CA PRO A 34 -16.49 3.39 20.70
C PRO A 34 -15.47 2.26 20.60
N CYS A 35 -14.19 2.63 20.55
CA CYS A 35 -13.07 1.71 20.44
C CYS A 35 -11.92 2.12 21.37
N TRP A 36 -11.22 1.11 21.90
CA TRP A 36 -9.91 1.30 22.49
C TRP A 36 -8.81 0.96 21.48
N SER A 37 -7.92 1.90 21.19
CA SER A 37 -6.72 1.63 20.39
C SER A 37 -5.49 1.59 21.28
N TYR A 38 -4.71 0.52 21.13
CA TYR A 38 -3.44 0.29 21.81
C TYR A 38 -2.35 0.60 20.80
N THR A 39 -1.43 1.48 21.15
CA THR A 39 -0.30 1.88 20.30
C THR A 39 1.00 1.61 21.04
N SER A 40 2.02 1.10 20.35
CA SER A 40 3.34 0.89 20.92
C SER A 40 4.27 2.08 20.66
N THR A 41 5.31 2.21 21.50
CA THR A 41 6.46 3.08 21.24
C THR A 41 7.70 2.40 21.78
N GLY A 42 8.70 2.21 20.92
CA GLY A 42 10.00 1.62 21.26
C GLY A 42 10.33 0.36 20.45
N LEU A 43 9.38 -0.24 19.73
CA LEU A 43 9.66 -1.39 18.87
C LEU A 43 10.64 -1.03 17.74
N SER A 44 10.51 0.20 17.22
CA SER A 44 11.34 0.72 16.12
C SER A 44 12.84 0.68 16.44
N ALA A 45 13.23 0.89 17.70
CA ALA A 45 14.62 0.80 18.16
C ALA A 45 15.23 -0.61 17.98
N HIS A 46 14.39 -1.63 17.77
CA HIS A 46 14.78 -3.03 17.56
C HIS A 46 14.50 -3.52 16.14
N GLY A 47 14.34 -2.61 15.17
CA GLY A 47 14.07 -2.97 13.77
C GLY A 47 12.67 -3.54 13.54
N GLN A 48 11.74 -3.31 14.47
CA GLN A 48 10.35 -3.74 14.38
C GLN A 48 9.45 -2.51 14.24
N ARG A 49 8.55 -2.50 13.25
CA ARG A 49 7.57 -1.42 13.13
C ARG A 49 6.67 -1.36 14.36
N GLU A 50 6.31 -0.15 14.77
CA GLU A 50 5.33 0.07 15.82
C GLU A 50 3.99 -0.58 15.45
N LEU A 51 3.23 -0.96 16.47
CA LEU A 51 1.98 -1.68 16.33
C LEU A 51 0.80 -0.85 16.84
N ILE A 52 -0.32 -0.97 16.14
CA ILE A 52 -1.64 -0.59 16.63
C ILE A 52 -2.56 -1.82 16.67
N LEU A 53 -3.27 -2.00 17.79
CA LEU A 53 -4.31 -3.00 17.93
C LEU A 53 -5.54 -2.27 18.45
N THR A 54 -6.69 -2.46 17.81
CA THR A 54 -7.93 -1.78 18.23
C THR A 54 -8.96 -2.80 18.67
N VAL A 55 -9.71 -2.51 19.73
CA VAL A 55 -10.77 -3.36 20.29
C VAL A 55 -12.03 -2.52 20.41
N ARG A 56 -13.16 -3.03 19.91
CA ARG A 56 -14.46 -2.37 20.10
C ARG A 56 -14.87 -2.44 21.58
N VAL A 57 -15.41 -1.34 22.10
CA VAL A 57 -16.06 -1.30 23.41
C VAL A 57 -17.41 -2.00 23.30
N ASP A 58 -17.66 -3.00 24.14
CA ASP A 58 -18.93 -3.72 24.15
C ASP A 58 -19.96 -3.02 25.06
N GLN A 59 -21.24 -3.37 24.89
CA GLN A 59 -22.31 -2.77 25.67
C GLN A 59 -22.13 -3.07 27.17
N GLY A 60 -22.18 -2.02 28.00
CA GLY A 60 -22.07 -2.11 29.45
C GLY A 60 -20.66 -1.94 30.00
N GLU A 61 -19.64 -1.83 29.15
CA GLU A 61 -18.30 -1.46 29.57
C GLU A 61 -18.16 0.06 29.68
N GLY A 62 -17.53 0.50 30.77
CA GLY A 62 -17.14 1.88 30.98
C GLY A 62 -15.83 2.24 30.29
N PRO A 63 -15.48 3.54 30.21
CA PRO A 63 -14.26 4.02 29.55
C PRO A 63 -12.96 3.31 29.97
N THR A 64 -12.87 2.90 31.23
CA THR A 64 -11.67 2.34 31.87
C THR A 64 -11.65 0.81 31.91
N ASP A 65 -12.68 0.15 31.40
CA ASP A 65 -12.81 -1.32 31.37
C ASP A 65 -12.04 -1.99 30.22
N PHE A 66 -11.08 -1.28 29.64
CA PHE A 66 -10.30 -1.77 28.50
C PHE A 66 -9.49 -3.03 28.88
N PRO A 67 -9.45 -4.05 28.00
CA PRO A 67 -8.67 -5.27 28.27
C PRO A 67 -7.16 -5.00 28.30
N LYS A 68 -6.43 -5.65 29.21
CA LYS A 68 -4.97 -5.47 29.32
C LYS A 68 -4.18 -6.44 28.44
N GLU A 69 -4.83 -7.48 27.95
CA GLU A 69 -4.22 -8.54 27.14
C GLU A 69 -3.53 -8.01 25.86
N PRO A 70 -4.09 -7.03 25.11
CA PRO A 70 -3.40 -6.43 23.98
C PRO A 70 -2.00 -5.89 24.28
N LEU A 71 -1.75 -5.36 25.49
CA LEU A 71 -0.43 -4.84 25.88
C LEU A 71 0.65 -5.92 25.85
N ARG A 72 0.28 -7.19 26.07
CA ARG A 72 1.21 -8.32 26.02
C ARG A 72 1.69 -8.63 24.61
N VAL A 73 0.89 -8.29 23.59
CA VAL A 73 1.27 -8.49 22.19
C VAL A 73 2.54 -7.70 21.86
N PHE A 74 2.65 -6.46 22.35
CA PHE A 74 3.81 -5.62 22.09
C PHE A 74 5.08 -6.19 22.74
N VAL A 75 4.96 -6.75 23.95
CA VAL A 75 6.08 -7.41 24.64
C VAL A 75 6.54 -8.65 23.87
N GLU A 76 5.60 -9.47 23.38
CA GLU A 76 5.95 -10.66 22.61
C GLU A 76 6.57 -10.33 21.25
N VAL A 77 6.03 -9.31 20.56
CA VAL A 77 6.59 -8.83 19.29
C VAL A 77 8.00 -8.27 19.49
N LEU A 78 8.24 -7.51 20.56
CA LEU A 78 9.60 -7.07 20.91
C LEU A 78 10.54 -8.26 21.15
N ARG A 79 10.06 -9.31 21.84
CA ARG A 79 10.85 -10.52 22.08
C ARG A 79 11.20 -11.22 20.76
N LEU A 80 10.27 -11.28 19.81
CA LEU A 80 10.52 -11.82 18.48
C LEU A 80 11.54 -10.99 17.70
N ALA A 81 11.40 -9.66 17.71
CA ALA A 81 12.32 -8.73 17.07
C ALA A 81 13.76 -8.85 17.63
N LYS A 82 13.91 -8.89 18.95
CA LYS A 82 15.21 -9.13 19.62
C LYS A 82 15.83 -10.49 19.28
N ALA A 83 15.01 -11.47 18.92
CA ALA A 83 15.46 -12.77 18.45
C ALA A 83 15.77 -12.80 16.94
N GLY A 84 15.78 -11.64 16.27
CA GLY A 84 16.02 -11.53 14.83
C GLY A 84 14.85 -12.00 13.97
N ARG A 85 13.63 -12.02 14.51
CA ARG A 85 12.40 -12.43 13.83
C ARG A 85 11.33 -11.34 13.94
N PRO A 86 11.54 -10.16 13.34
CA PRO A 86 10.49 -9.14 13.31
C PRO A 86 9.26 -9.67 12.55
N VAL A 87 8.11 -9.08 12.84
CA VAL A 87 6.86 -9.29 12.09
C VAL A 87 6.66 -8.15 11.08
N GLY A 88 6.29 -8.50 9.85
CA GLY A 88 5.98 -7.60 8.74
C GLY A 88 4.51 -7.60 8.35
N SER A 89 4.16 -6.78 7.36
CA SER A 89 2.85 -6.87 6.70
C SER A 89 2.73 -8.24 6.01
N GLY A 90 1.57 -8.88 6.11
CA GLY A 90 1.37 -10.23 5.60
C GLY A 90 1.61 -11.34 6.63
N ASP A 91 2.38 -11.07 7.69
CA ASP A 91 2.72 -12.09 8.68
C ASP A 91 1.55 -12.50 9.55
N ILE A 92 1.64 -13.74 10.02
CA ILE A 92 0.65 -14.39 10.87
C ILE A 92 1.33 -14.84 12.17
N THR A 93 0.71 -14.54 13.31
CA THR A 93 1.05 -15.13 14.61
C THR A 93 -0.11 -15.97 15.13
N GLU A 94 0.09 -17.27 15.23
CA GLU A 94 -0.83 -18.18 15.91
C GLU A 94 -0.71 -18.06 17.43
N LEU A 95 -1.86 -18.03 18.11
CA LEU A 95 -1.93 -17.87 19.56
C LEU A 95 -2.26 -19.20 20.24
N GLY A 96 -1.44 -19.56 21.23
CA GLY A 96 -1.66 -20.73 22.08
C GLY A 96 -2.72 -20.51 23.16
N GLY A 97 -3.14 -21.61 23.81
CA GLY A 97 -4.06 -21.58 24.95
C GLY A 97 -5.43 -21.00 24.58
N ASN A 98 -5.94 -20.08 25.41
CA ASN A 98 -7.24 -19.42 25.19
C ASN A 98 -7.19 -18.28 24.16
N GLY A 99 -6.05 -18.06 23.51
CA GLY A 99 -5.87 -16.98 22.54
C GLY A 99 -5.85 -15.58 23.16
N LEU A 100 -6.12 -14.57 22.35
CA LEU A 100 -6.20 -13.16 22.72
C LEU A 100 -7.63 -12.68 22.53
N LEU A 101 -8.32 -12.33 23.62
CA LEU A 101 -9.71 -11.84 23.56
C LEU A 101 -10.65 -12.81 22.81
N GLY A 102 -10.43 -14.12 22.98
CA GLY A 102 -11.17 -15.18 22.28
C GLY A 102 -10.80 -15.37 20.81
N HIS A 103 -9.74 -14.72 20.32
CA HIS A 103 -9.19 -14.88 18.97
C HIS A 103 -7.93 -15.73 19.00
N ARG A 104 -7.66 -16.46 17.93
CA ARG A 104 -6.68 -17.54 17.88
C ARG A 104 -5.49 -17.26 16.98
N GLY A 105 -5.54 -16.16 16.23
CA GLY A 105 -4.40 -15.63 15.51
C GLY A 105 -4.42 -14.11 15.38
N ILE A 106 -3.27 -13.57 15.04
CA ILE A 106 -3.05 -12.17 14.67
C ILE A 106 -2.52 -12.14 13.25
N VAL A 107 -3.13 -11.33 12.39
CA VAL A 107 -2.57 -10.95 11.09
C VAL A 107 -2.05 -9.52 11.20
N TYR A 108 -0.86 -9.28 10.66
CA TYR A 108 -0.27 -7.95 10.60
C TYR A 108 -0.44 -7.36 9.20
N THR A 109 -0.91 -6.13 9.13
CA THR A 109 -1.08 -5.39 7.87
C THR A 109 -0.59 -3.97 8.03
N SER A 110 -0.12 -3.34 6.96
CA SER A 110 0.07 -1.89 6.92
C SER A 110 -1.22 -1.16 7.33
N THR A 111 -1.07 -0.10 8.13
CA THR A 111 -2.20 0.74 8.55
C THR A 111 -2.80 1.51 7.38
N ARG A 112 -4.07 1.28 7.07
CA ARG A 112 -4.80 1.96 5.97
C ARG A 112 -5.66 3.14 6.40
N GLU A 113 -5.95 3.25 7.68
CA GLU A 113 -6.75 4.34 8.25
C GLU A 113 -5.94 4.99 9.36
N ARG A 114 -5.94 6.32 9.37
CA ARG A 114 -5.51 7.12 10.52
C ARG A 114 -6.73 7.50 11.33
N PHE A 115 -6.62 7.38 12.64
CA PHE A 115 -7.65 7.85 13.55
C PHE A 115 -7.24 9.22 14.07
N ALA A 116 -8.05 10.24 13.80
CA ALA A 116 -7.71 11.64 14.12
C ALA A 116 -7.37 11.85 15.61
N ASP A 117 -8.02 11.08 16.49
CA ASP A 117 -7.85 11.18 17.95
C ASP A 117 -6.74 10.26 18.51
N VAL A 118 -5.99 9.55 17.64
CA VAL A 118 -4.95 8.60 18.05
C VAL A 118 -3.61 9.02 17.47
N GLU A 119 -2.68 9.40 18.35
CA GLU A 119 -1.30 9.66 17.95
C GLU A 119 -0.60 8.31 17.68
N PHE A 120 -0.39 8.02 16.39
CA PHE A 120 0.35 6.85 15.93
C PHE A 120 1.15 7.23 14.69
N PRO A 121 2.51 7.20 14.72
CA PRO A 121 3.34 7.69 13.62
C PRO A 121 3.30 6.80 12.37
N GLY A 122 2.57 5.69 12.40
CA GLY A 122 2.52 4.68 11.36
C GLY A 122 3.21 3.38 11.78
N GLY A 123 2.86 2.30 11.11
CA GLY A 123 3.35 0.96 11.45
C GLY A 123 2.40 -0.12 10.97
N LEU A 124 2.25 -1.17 11.78
CA LEU A 124 1.38 -2.31 11.47
C LEU A 124 0.11 -2.30 12.33
N ALA A 125 -1.04 -2.55 11.71
CA ALA A 125 -2.25 -2.94 12.41
C ALA A 125 -2.22 -4.44 12.70
N ALA A 126 -2.52 -4.81 13.94
CA ALA A 126 -2.72 -6.18 14.38
C ALA A 126 -4.22 -6.52 14.34
N ILE A 127 -4.63 -7.35 13.38
CA ILE A 127 -6.02 -7.77 13.17
C ILE A 127 -6.24 -9.16 13.75
N LEU A 128 -7.25 -9.30 14.62
CA LEU A 128 -7.51 -10.55 15.35
C LEU A 128 -8.44 -11.48 14.56
N LEU A 129 -8.00 -12.73 14.38
CA LEU A 129 -8.73 -13.78 13.67
C LEU A 129 -9.23 -14.90 14.61
N ARG A 130 -10.42 -15.42 14.33
CA ARG A 130 -11.01 -16.61 14.98
C ARG A 130 -10.42 -17.90 14.39
N ASP A 131 -10.78 -19.04 14.96
CA ASP A 131 -10.27 -20.36 14.59
C ASP A 131 -10.37 -20.68 13.08
N GLU A 132 -11.56 -20.66 12.48
CA GLU A 132 -11.69 -20.98 11.05
C GLU A 132 -11.04 -19.92 10.15
N GLU A 133 -10.93 -18.68 10.62
CA GLU A 133 -10.36 -17.57 9.88
C GLU A 133 -8.83 -17.67 9.79
N ILE A 134 -8.17 -18.06 10.89
CA ILE A 134 -6.71 -18.23 10.89
C ILE A 134 -6.31 -19.42 10.01
N GLU A 135 -7.05 -20.53 10.09
CA GLU A 135 -6.85 -21.69 9.22
C GLU A 135 -7.05 -21.31 7.74
N ALA A 136 -8.11 -20.56 7.43
CA ALA A 136 -8.37 -20.07 6.08
C ALA A 136 -7.30 -19.09 5.59
N ALA A 137 -6.78 -18.21 6.45
CA ALA A 137 -5.73 -17.25 6.09
C ALA A 137 -4.44 -17.98 5.72
N MET A 138 -4.06 -19.01 6.49
CA MET A 138 -2.91 -19.85 6.20
C MET A 138 -3.10 -20.69 4.92
N ALA A 139 -4.32 -21.16 4.65
CA ALA A 139 -4.60 -22.01 3.50
C ALA A 139 -4.78 -21.21 2.18
N PHE A 140 -5.44 -20.05 2.24
CA PHE A 140 -5.96 -19.31 1.09
C PHE A 140 -5.51 -17.85 1.02
N GLY A 141 -4.65 -17.41 1.92
CA GLY A 141 -4.11 -16.05 1.96
C GLY A 141 -4.93 -15.10 2.84
N ILE A 142 -4.23 -14.14 3.46
CA ILE A 142 -4.83 -13.19 4.41
C ILE A 142 -5.88 -12.29 3.76
N THR A 143 -5.66 -11.86 2.51
CA THR A 143 -6.52 -10.88 1.82
C THR A 143 -7.94 -11.37 1.66
N ARG A 144 -8.13 -12.66 1.37
CA ARG A 144 -9.47 -13.30 1.29
C ARG A 144 -10.21 -13.22 2.61
N VAL A 145 -9.54 -13.56 3.71
CA VAL A 145 -10.15 -13.55 5.05
C VAL A 145 -10.47 -12.13 5.49
N LEU A 146 -9.53 -11.20 5.30
CA LEU A 146 -9.73 -9.80 5.66
C LEU A 146 -10.83 -9.14 4.80
N GLY A 147 -10.83 -9.35 3.48
CA GLY A 147 -11.90 -8.86 2.61
C GLY A 147 -13.29 -9.39 3.00
N ARG A 148 -13.36 -10.64 3.48
CA ARG A 148 -14.60 -11.21 4.03
C ARG A 148 -15.02 -10.61 5.37
N LEU A 149 -14.07 -10.23 6.23
CA LEU A 149 -14.37 -9.42 7.40
C LEU A 149 -14.89 -8.04 7.00
N GLY A 150 -14.26 -7.39 6.02
CA GLY A 150 -14.73 -6.12 5.47
C GLY A 150 -16.15 -6.20 4.94
N GLN A 151 -16.47 -7.26 4.19
CA GLN A 151 -17.83 -7.51 3.71
C GLN A 151 -18.83 -7.73 4.85
N ALA A 152 -18.44 -8.44 5.91
CA ALA A 152 -19.33 -8.71 7.05
C ALA A 152 -19.64 -7.43 7.86
N TYR A 153 -18.68 -6.50 7.94
CA TYR A 153 -18.81 -5.25 8.69
C TYR A 153 -19.21 -4.05 7.82
N SER A 154 -19.37 -4.22 6.51
CA SER A 154 -19.51 -3.12 5.54
C SER A 154 -18.40 -2.07 5.69
N HIS A 155 -17.17 -2.51 5.92
CA HIS A 155 -16.00 -1.66 6.17
C HIS A 155 -14.87 -2.01 5.22
N TYR A 156 -14.40 -1.04 4.43
CA TYR A 156 -13.30 -1.25 3.49
C TYR A 156 -11.95 -0.84 4.09
N PRO A 157 -10.87 -1.60 3.83
CA PRO A 157 -10.90 -2.93 3.22
C PRO A 157 -11.34 -4.03 4.20
N TRP A 158 -11.21 -3.75 5.50
CA TRP A 158 -11.64 -4.58 6.62
C TRP A 158 -11.77 -3.73 7.87
N PRO A 159 -12.54 -4.16 8.89
CA PRO A 159 -12.62 -3.44 10.16
C PRO A 159 -11.23 -3.39 10.84
N PRO A 160 -10.71 -2.20 11.21
CA PRO A 160 -9.46 -2.10 11.93
C PRO A 160 -9.56 -2.46 13.43
N TRP A 161 -10.75 -2.84 13.91
CA TRP A 161 -11.00 -3.23 15.29
C TRP A 161 -11.32 -4.72 15.44
N ALA A 162 -10.98 -5.27 16.60
CA ALA A 162 -11.44 -6.57 17.05
C ALA A 162 -12.80 -6.43 17.74
N ASP A 163 -13.77 -7.22 17.30
CA ASP A 163 -15.06 -7.40 17.97
C ASP A 163 -15.04 -8.75 18.72
N ARG A 164 -15.11 -8.69 20.05
CA ARG A 164 -15.01 -9.87 20.92
C ARG A 164 -16.26 -10.74 20.92
N THR A 165 -17.40 -10.19 20.48
CA THR A 165 -18.70 -10.87 20.52
C THR A 165 -19.09 -11.47 19.17
N ARG A 166 -18.38 -11.14 18.10
CA ARG A 166 -18.65 -11.70 16.75
C ARG A 166 -18.40 -13.21 16.69
N PRO A 167 -19.24 -13.97 15.96
CA PRO A 167 -18.90 -15.35 15.62
C PRO A 167 -17.72 -15.39 14.64
N SER A 168 -17.11 -16.58 14.49
CA SER A 168 -16.20 -16.84 13.38
C SER A 168 -16.95 -16.72 12.05
N LEU A 169 -16.29 -16.18 11.02
CA LEU A 169 -16.78 -16.29 9.66
C LEU A 169 -16.85 -17.77 9.26
N PRO A 170 -17.90 -18.20 8.55
CA PRO A 170 -18.00 -19.57 8.08
C PRO A 170 -17.01 -19.78 6.92
N MET A 171 -15.86 -20.39 7.22
CA MET A 171 -14.77 -20.63 6.27
C MET A 171 -14.52 -22.11 6.00
N ALA A 172 -15.08 -23.03 6.81
CA ALA A 172 -14.86 -24.47 6.66
C ALA A 172 -15.14 -25.00 5.23
N ARG A 173 -16.15 -24.45 4.55
CA ARG A 173 -16.52 -24.86 3.19
C ARG A 173 -15.57 -24.35 2.08
N LEU A 174 -14.62 -23.47 2.39
CA LEU A 174 -13.64 -23.01 1.41
C LEU A 174 -12.77 -24.16 0.88
N LEU A 175 -12.48 -25.17 1.72
CA LEU A 175 -11.71 -26.36 1.33
C LEU A 175 -12.43 -27.25 0.31
N GLU A 176 -13.75 -27.14 0.20
CA GLU A 176 -14.56 -27.92 -0.74
C GLU A 176 -14.93 -27.11 -1.98
N ASP A 177 -15.38 -25.87 -1.76
CA ASP A 177 -16.06 -25.09 -2.77
C ASP A 177 -15.14 -24.11 -3.53
N SER A 178 -13.94 -23.80 -3.01
CA SER A 178 -13.02 -22.88 -3.69
C SER A 178 -12.13 -23.58 -4.70
N ILE A 179 -11.91 -22.96 -5.86
CA ILE A 179 -10.90 -23.38 -6.84
C ILE A 179 -9.50 -23.44 -6.22
N LEU A 180 -9.23 -22.61 -5.20
CA LEU A 180 -7.95 -22.60 -4.53
C LEU A 180 -7.66 -23.91 -3.80
N ALA A 181 -8.68 -24.66 -3.36
CA ALA A 181 -8.49 -25.91 -2.66
C ALA A 181 -7.82 -26.99 -3.52
N GLN A 182 -7.96 -26.89 -4.86
CA GLN A 182 -7.46 -27.86 -5.82
C GLN A 182 -6.15 -27.44 -6.49
N LEU A 183 -5.73 -26.19 -6.28
CA LEU A 183 -4.57 -25.61 -6.93
C LEU A 183 -3.41 -25.50 -5.97
N THR A 184 -2.19 -25.71 -6.47
CA THR A 184 -1.00 -25.39 -5.68
C THR A 184 -0.86 -23.87 -5.63
N ARG A 185 -0.43 -23.33 -4.49
CA ARG A 185 -0.42 -21.90 -4.21
C ARG A 185 1.00 -21.45 -3.89
N ILE A 186 1.33 -20.26 -4.35
CA ILE A 186 2.60 -19.57 -4.15
C ILE A 186 2.31 -18.33 -3.32
N HIS A 187 3.15 -18.08 -2.33
CA HIS A 187 3.06 -16.86 -1.52
C HIS A 187 4.42 -16.18 -1.47
N ALA A 188 4.45 -14.92 -1.87
CA ALA A 188 5.61 -14.04 -1.75
C ALA A 188 5.12 -12.68 -1.24
N PRO A 189 5.61 -12.19 -0.08
CA PRO A 189 5.23 -10.88 0.44
C PRO A 189 5.47 -9.77 -0.57
N GLY A 190 4.63 -8.73 -0.53
CA GLY A 190 4.72 -7.56 -1.41
C GLY A 190 4.19 -7.77 -2.83
N MET A 191 3.62 -8.93 -3.13
CA MET A 191 2.97 -9.20 -4.42
C MET A 191 1.51 -8.77 -4.40
N THR A 192 1.12 -7.88 -5.32
CA THR A 192 -0.27 -7.42 -5.46
C THR A 192 -0.81 -7.75 -6.84
N ALA A 193 -2.12 -8.00 -6.94
CA ALA A 193 -2.81 -8.11 -8.21
C ALA A 193 -4.09 -7.29 -8.17
N CYS A 194 -4.28 -6.45 -9.18
CA CYS A 194 -5.41 -5.54 -9.27
C CYS A 194 -5.99 -5.57 -10.67
N LEU A 195 -7.33 -5.53 -10.76
CA LEU A 195 -8.02 -5.19 -11.98
C LEU A 195 -8.06 -3.66 -12.09
N GLU A 196 -7.45 -3.12 -13.14
CA GLU A 196 -7.40 -1.69 -13.43
C GLU A 196 -7.81 -1.46 -14.88
N ARG A 197 -8.87 -0.68 -15.08
CA ARG A 197 -9.46 -0.44 -16.41
C ARG A 197 -9.80 -1.77 -17.11
N ASP A 198 -9.10 -2.12 -18.17
CA ASP A 198 -9.28 -3.30 -19.01
C ASP A 198 -8.16 -4.34 -18.85
N ARG A 199 -7.37 -4.28 -17.76
CA ARG A 199 -6.24 -5.18 -17.53
C ARG A 199 -6.11 -5.65 -16.08
N ILE A 200 -5.63 -6.87 -15.93
CA ILE A 200 -5.12 -7.43 -14.69
C ILE A 200 -3.65 -7.05 -14.57
N VAL A 201 -3.30 -6.35 -13.50
CA VAL A 201 -1.93 -5.89 -13.25
C VAL A 201 -1.36 -6.66 -12.07
N LEU A 202 -0.31 -7.43 -12.32
CA LEU A 202 0.54 -8.05 -11.30
C LEU A 202 1.72 -7.11 -11.01
N ARG A 203 1.88 -6.72 -9.75
CA ARG A 203 3.00 -5.88 -9.33
C ARG A 203 3.91 -6.61 -8.36
N LEU A 204 5.20 -6.45 -8.59
CA LEU A 204 6.25 -7.10 -7.82
C LEU A 204 7.34 -6.09 -7.46
N THR A 205 7.88 -6.21 -6.25
CA THR A 205 9.23 -5.71 -5.98
C THR A 205 10.27 -6.70 -6.51
N GLU A 206 11.54 -6.28 -6.61
CA GLU A 206 12.65 -7.18 -6.96
C GLU A 206 12.73 -8.40 -6.02
N GLU A 207 12.52 -8.17 -4.73
CA GLU A 207 12.51 -9.24 -3.72
C GLU A 207 11.35 -10.22 -3.95
N SER A 208 10.13 -9.71 -4.10
CA SER A 208 8.93 -10.53 -4.36
C SER A 208 9.09 -11.34 -5.64
N GLY A 209 9.63 -10.74 -6.71
CA GLY A 209 9.88 -11.42 -7.97
C GLY A 209 10.94 -12.51 -7.88
N THR A 210 12.02 -12.29 -7.11
CA THR A 210 13.06 -13.30 -6.86
C THR A 210 12.48 -14.49 -6.08
N GLN A 211 11.70 -14.23 -5.03
CA GLN A 211 11.04 -15.29 -4.26
C GLN A 211 10.02 -16.06 -5.10
N LEU A 212 9.25 -15.35 -5.94
CA LEU A 212 8.30 -15.93 -6.88
C LEU A 212 9.00 -16.87 -7.87
N LEU A 213 10.10 -16.44 -8.48
CA LEU A 213 10.88 -17.27 -9.41
C LEU A 213 11.38 -18.56 -8.76
N LYS A 214 11.86 -18.47 -7.51
CA LYS A 214 12.32 -19.63 -6.76
C LYS A 214 11.19 -20.64 -6.56
N GLN A 215 10.01 -20.19 -6.13
CA GLN A 215 8.85 -21.07 -5.93
C GLN A 215 8.30 -21.61 -7.27
N LEU A 216 8.29 -20.80 -8.33
CA LEU A 216 7.89 -21.23 -9.67
C LEU A 216 8.81 -22.30 -10.25
N ALA A 217 10.10 -22.31 -9.88
CA ALA A 217 11.03 -23.34 -10.32
C ALA A 217 10.73 -24.73 -9.72
N GLU A 218 10.10 -24.77 -8.55
CA GLU A 218 9.65 -25.99 -7.88
C GLU A 218 8.26 -26.45 -8.35
N PHE A 219 7.58 -25.61 -9.15
CA PHE A 219 6.21 -25.85 -9.59
C PHE A 219 6.14 -26.82 -10.77
N PRO A 220 5.18 -27.77 -10.77
CA PRO A 220 4.95 -28.62 -11.93
C PRO A 220 4.60 -27.78 -13.17
N ALA A 221 5.32 -27.99 -14.27
CA ALA A 221 5.11 -27.23 -15.50
C ALA A 221 3.70 -27.36 -16.09
N SER A 222 2.96 -28.40 -15.71
CA SER A 222 1.60 -28.69 -16.14
C SER A 222 0.50 -28.11 -15.25
N SER A 223 0.85 -27.52 -14.10
CA SER A 223 -0.12 -26.98 -13.14
C SER A 223 -0.13 -25.45 -13.19
N PRO A 224 -1.30 -24.81 -13.25
CA PRO A 224 -1.38 -23.36 -13.24
C PRO A 224 -0.92 -22.82 -11.87
N PRO A 225 0.13 -21.99 -11.79
CA PRO A 225 0.49 -21.37 -10.54
C PRO A 225 -0.59 -20.39 -10.09
N VAL A 226 -0.95 -20.49 -8.82
CA VAL A 226 -1.79 -19.48 -8.15
C VAL A 226 -0.95 -18.67 -7.20
N LEU A 227 -0.98 -17.37 -7.40
CA LEU A 227 -0.25 -16.38 -6.62
C LEU A 227 -1.21 -15.83 -5.57
N LEU A 228 -0.95 -16.04 -4.28
CA LEU A 228 -1.71 -15.39 -3.21
C LEU A 228 -1.23 -13.94 -3.09
N THR A 229 -2.14 -12.98 -3.24
CA THR A 229 -1.79 -11.57 -3.38
C THR A 229 -2.26 -10.73 -2.20
N GLU A 230 -1.44 -9.74 -1.85
CA GLU A 230 -1.80 -8.70 -0.88
C GLU A 230 -2.75 -7.69 -1.49
N LEU A 231 -3.41 -6.91 -0.62
CA LEU A 231 -4.27 -5.82 -1.04
C LEU A 231 -3.43 -4.71 -1.69
N GLU A 232 -3.76 -4.37 -2.93
CA GLU A 232 -3.07 -3.33 -3.69
C GLU A 232 -3.19 -1.96 -2.97
N PRO A 233 -2.07 -1.32 -2.57
CA PRO A 233 -2.07 -0.02 -1.87
C PRO A 233 -2.99 1.04 -2.47
N THR A 234 -3.10 1.08 -3.79
CA THR A 234 -3.89 2.11 -4.49
C THR A 234 -5.28 1.65 -4.89
N ALA A 235 -5.68 0.44 -4.53
CA ALA A 235 -7.01 -0.04 -4.84
C ALA A 235 -8.07 0.76 -4.08
N ASP A 236 -9.17 1.06 -4.77
CA ASP A 236 -10.37 1.68 -4.20
C ASP A 236 -11.46 0.64 -3.90
N GLY A 237 -11.18 -0.64 -4.16
CA GLY A 237 -11.99 -1.77 -3.77
C GLY A 237 -11.22 -3.10 -3.79
N CYS A 238 -11.87 -4.15 -3.30
CA CYS A 238 -11.35 -5.51 -3.41
C CYS A 238 -12.49 -6.49 -3.64
N PHE A 239 -12.21 -7.56 -4.39
CA PHE A 239 -13.16 -8.63 -4.61
C PHE A 239 -13.35 -9.45 -3.33
N VAL A 240 -14.58 -9.96 -3.15
CA VAL A 240 -14.98 -10.75 -2.00
C VAL A 240 -15.86 -11.92 -2.44
N TRP A 241 -15.64 -13.08 -1.85
CA TRP A 241 -16.33 -14.29 -2.25
C TRP A 241 -16.70 -15.18 -1.07
N LYS A 242 -17.87 -15.83 -1.18
CA LYS A 242 -18.32 -16.84 -0.24
C LYS A 242 -18.79 -18.08 -1.00
N PRO A 243 -18.71 -19.27 -0.39
CA PRO A 243 -19.27 -20.48 -0.96
C PRO A 243 -20.70 -20.31 -1.48
N GLY A 244 -20.95 -20.80 -2.70
CA GLY A 244 -22.23 -20.70 -3.40
C GLY A 244 -22.49 -19.35 -4.09
N GLN A 245 -21.55 -18.40 -4.05
CA GLN A 245 -21.63 -17.16 -4.84
C GLN A 245 -21.23 -17.43 -6.29
N SER A 246 -22.13 -17.15 -7.24
CA SER A 246 -21.89 -17.25 -8.68
C SER A 246 -21.32 -15.99 -9.28
N ASP A 247 -21.77 -14.83 -8.81
CA ASP A 247 -21.42 -13.52 -9.40
C ASP A 247 -20.25 -12.89 -8.66
N ALA A 248 -19.38 -12.19 -9.39
CA ALA A 248 -18.32 -11.40 -8.79
C ALA A 248 -18.92 -10.30 -7.88
N LYS A 249 -18.36 -10.14 -6.69
CA LYS A 249 -18.71 -9.08 -5.75
C LYS A 249 -17.46 -8.38 -5.27
N ALA A 250 -17.59 -7.09 -4.99
CA ALA A 250 -16.53 -6.29 -4.41
C ALA A 250 -17.08 -5.44 -3.27
N ILE A 251 -16.18 -5.06 -2.36
CA ILE A 251 -16.38 -3.95 -1.42
C ILE A 251 -15.46 -2.80 -1.84
N THR A 252 -15.92 -1.56 -1.67
CA THR A 252 -15.18 -0.37 -2.07
C THR A 252 -14.96 0.57 -0.89
N ALA A 253 -13.91 1.37 -0.97
CA ALA A 253 -13.67 2.48 -0.06
C ALA A 253 -14.87 3.43 -0.04
N PRO A 254 -15.10 4.19 1.05
CA PRO A 254 -16.02 5.32 1.02
C PRO A 254 -15.66 6.26 -0.14
N ASN A 255 -16.62 6.52 -1.04
CA ASN A 255 -16.45 7.28 -2.28
C ASN A 255 -15.58 6.61 -3.37
N GLY A 256 -15.14 5.37 -3.17
CA GLY A 256 -14.45 4.59 -4.20
C GLY A 256 -15.39 4.26 -5.36
N THR A 257 -14.88 4.34 -6.58
CA THR A 257 -15.66 4.07 -7.80
C THR A 257 -15.59 2.60 -8.21
N GLY A 258 -14.72 1.81 -7.58
CA GLY A 258 -14.43 0.44 -7.97
C GLY A 258 -13.61 0.38 -9.26
N SER A 259 -12.86 1.44 -9.54
CA SER A 259 -12.01 1.57 -10.74
C SER A 259 -10.73 0.72 -10.66
N ARG A 260 -10.30 0.39 -9.42
CA ARG A 260 -9.09 -0.39 -9.12
C ARG A 260 -9.44 -1.44 -8.06
N LEU A 261 -9.75 -2.65 -8.51
CA LEU A 261 -10.22 -3.74 -7.64
C LEU A 261 -9.12 -4.78 -7.41
N SER A 262 -8.67 -4.90 -6.14
CA SER A 262 -7.72 -5.94 -5.77
C SER A 262 -8.33 -7.34 -5.84
N GLY A 263 -7.58 -8.29 -6.40
CA GLY A 263 -7.84 -9.72 -6.24
C GLY A 263 -7.13 -10.27 -4.99
N CYS A 264 -7.71 -11.31 -4.38
CA CYS A 264 -7.08 -12.05 -3.28
C CYS A 264 -6.03 -13.05 -3.78
N PHE A 265 -6.10 -13.41 -5.05
CA PHE A 265 -5.12 -14.23 -5.73
C PHE A 265 -5.08 -13.92 -7.23
N LEU A 266 -4.02 -14.34 -7.90
CA LEU A 266 -3.90 -14.37 -9.36
C LEU A 266 -3.53 -15.79 -9.82
N ALA A 267 -4.40 -16.43 -10.60
CA ALA A 267 -4.13 -17.70 -11.25
C ALA A 267 -3.59 -17.47 -12.67
N LEU A 268 -2.44 -18.07 -13.01
CA LEU A 268 -1.88 -18.03 -14.36
C LEU A 268 -2.04 -19.40 -15.00
N ALA A 269 -2.92 -19.53 -15.98
CA ALA A 269 -3.25 -20.78 -16.64
C ALA A 269 -2.56 -20.87 -18.01
N PRO A 270 -1.40 -21.55 -18.14
CA PRO A 270 -0.72 -21.71 -19.42
C PRO A 270 -1.41 -22.75 -20.33
N GLY A 271 -0.96 -22.83 -21.59
CA GLY A 271 -1.41 -23.83 -22.55
C GLY A 271 -2.81 -23.60 -23.11
N GLN A 272 -3.36 -22.39 -22.96
CA GLN A 272 -4.67 -22.03 -23.48
C GLN A 272 -4.58 -21.61 -24.96
N THR A 273 -5.71 -21.65 -25.66
CA THR A 273 -5.79 -21.21 -27.06
C THR A 273 -5.81 -19.69 -27.22
N GLU A 274 -6.24 -18.99 -26.17
CA GLU A 274 -6.46 -17.54 -26.16
C GLU A 274 -5.89 -16.93 -24.87
N ASP A 275 -5.43 -15.69 -24.98
CA ASP A 275 -5.09 -14.87 -23.82
C ASP A 275 -6.35 -14.15 -23.34
N GLU A 276 -6.80 -14.43 -22.12
CA GLU A 276 -8.02 -13.85 -21.58
C GLU A 276 -7.94 -13.73 -20.06
N GLY A 277 -8.21 -12.52 -19.55
CA GLY A 277 -8.34 -12.24 -18.13
C GLY A 277 -9.79 -12.26 -17.67
N LEU A 278 -10.02 -12.89 -16.52
CA LEU A 278 -11.34 -13.07 -15.90
C LEU A 278 -11.28 -12.85 -14.38
N VAL A 279 -12.41 -12.48 -13.80
CA VAL A 279 -12.61 -12.52 -12.34
C VAL A 279 -13.15 -13.89 -11.98
N VAL A 280 -12.51 -14.56 -11.01
CA VAL A 280 -12.92 -15.88 -10.52
C VAL A 280 -12.94 -15.84 -9.00
N GLU A 281 -14.09 -16.13 -8.41
CA GLU A 281 -14.32 -15.96 -6.96
C GLU A 281 -14.04 -14.52 -6.49
N ASP A 282 -13.00 -14.35 -5.68
CA ASP A 282 -12.45 -13.09 -5.18
C ASP A 282 -11.04 -12.81 -5.72
N GLY A 283 -10.60 -13.56 -6.73
CA GLY A 283 -9.32 -13.40 -7.39
C GLY A 283 -9.45 -13.14 -8.88
N LEU A 284 -8.29 -13.17 -9.51
CA LEU A 284 -8.11 -12.89 -10.92
C LEU A 284 -7.51 -14.14 -11.58
N MET A 285 -7.86 -14.39 -12.83
CA MET A 285 -7.30 -15.49 -13.61
C MET A 285 -6.89 -15.00 -14.98
N MET A 286 -5.70 -15.40 -15.42
CA MET A 286 -5.24 -15.23 -16.80
C MET A 286 -5.12 -16.59 -17.48
N SER A 287 -5.99 -16.82 -18.47
CA SER A 287 -5.75 -17.82 -19.50
C SER A 287 -4.65 -17.32 -20.41
N LEU A 288 -3.64 -18.15 -20.68
CA LEU A 288 -2.43 -17.74 -21.40
C LEU A 288 -2.05 -18.76 -22.46
N ARG A 289 -1.80 -18.25 -23.67
CA ARG A 289 -1.11 -19.00 -24.73
C ARG A 289 0.33 -19.29 -24.31
N ASP A 290 0.91 -20.35 -24.87
CA ASP A 290 2.31 -20.72 -24.60
C ASP A 290 3.32 -19.61 -24.89
N LEU A 291 3.03 -18.74 -25.87
CA LEU A 291 3.88 -17.61 -26.21
C LEU A 291 3.83 -16.54 -25.11
N SER A 292 2.63 -16.18 -24.66
CA SER A 292 2.40 -15.16 -23.62
C SER A 292 2.91 -15.63 -22.27
N TRP A 293 2.71 -16.91 -21.94
CA TRP A 293 3.30 -17.49 -20.73
C TRP A 293 4.83 -17.47 -20.75
N ARG A 294 5.46 -17.78 -21.90
CA ARG A 294 6.92 -17.65 -22.05
C ARG A 294 7.38 -16.22 -21.85
N ALA A 295 6.70 -15.24 -22.45
CA ALA A 295 7.02 -13.82 -22.27
C ALA A 295 6.94 -13.39 -20.80
N ILE A 296 5.89 -13.79 -20.07
CA ILE A 296 5.76 -13.53 -18.64
C ILE A 296 6.91 -14.16 -17.86
N ARG A 297 7.25 -15.43 -18.13
CA ARG A 297 8.37 -16.10 -17.45
C ARG A 297 9.71 -15.45 -17.72
N ASP A 298 9.94 -14.97 -18.94
CA ASP A 298 11.19 -14.30 -19.30
C ASP A 298 11.23 -12.88 -18.71
N GLY A 299 10.11 -12.17 -18.66
CA GLY A 299 9.97 -10.90 -17.93
C GLY A 299 10.23 -11.05 -16.42
N LEU A 300 9.73 -12.13 -15.81
CA LEU A 300 10.04 -12.48 -14.43
C LEU A 300 11.55 -12.67 -14.21
N LYS A 301 12.21 -13.47 -15.06
CA LYS A 301 13.66 -13.74 -14.95
C LYS A 301 14.52 -12.50 -15.20
N SER A 302 14.10 -11.63 -16.11
CA SER A 302 14.84 -10.43 -16.52
C SER A 302 14.43 -9.18 -15.75
N MET A 303 13.51 -9.31 -14.79
CA MET A 303 12.94 -8.18 -14.04
C MET A 303 12.43 -7.06 -14.93
N SER A 304 11.83 -7.44 -16.06
CA SER A 304 11.34 -6.51 -17.08
C SER A 304 9.81 -6.51 -17.13
N PRO A 305 9.18 -5.36 -17.43
CA PRO A 305 7.73 -5.30 -17.57
C PRO A 305 7.25 -6.14 -18.76
N VAL A 306 6.03 -6.66 -18.66
CA VAL A 306 5.40 -7.46 -19.72
C VAL A 306 3.97 -7.00 -19.89
N GLU A 307 3.54 -6.81 -21.14
CA GLU A 307 2.13 -6.60 -21.47
C GLU A 307 1.63 -7.72 -22.38
N VAL A 308 0.45 -8.24 -22.06
CA VAL A 308 -0.28 -9.22 -22.87
C VAL A 308 -1.65 -8.64 -23.17
N ARG A 309 -1.93 -8.42 -24.46
CA ARG A 309 -3.26 -7.98 -24.90
C ARG A 309 -4.24 -9.16 -24.87
N PRO A 310 -5.50 -8.92 -24.50
CA PRO A 310 -6.51 -9.97 -24.57
C PRO A 310 -6.74 -10.36 -26.03
N SER A 311 -7.04 -11.64 -26.27
CA SER A 311 -7.43 -12.13 -27.60
C SER A 311 -8.84 -11.65 -27.98
N ASN A 312 -9.69 -11.46 -26.96
CA ASN A 312 -11.12 -11.15 -27.09
C ASN A 312 -11.48 -9.92 -26.23
N SER A 313 -12.77 -9.73 -25.93
CA SER A 313 -13.27 -8.66 -25.05
C SER A 313 -13.00 -8.87 -23.55
N GLY A 314 -12.11 -9.80 -23.17
CA GLY A 314 -11.70 -10.02 -21.79
C GLY A 314 -10.61 -9.03 -21.34
N PHE A 315 -10.10 -9.22 -20.13
CA PHE A 315 -9.05 -8.35 -19.60
C PHE A 315 -7.67 -8.72 -20.14
N GLY A 316 -6.84 -7.72 -20.43
CA GLY A 316 -5.42 -7.91 -20.69
C GLY A 316 -4.63 -8.22 -19.42
N PHE A 317 -3.31 -8.38 -19.55
CA PHE A 317 -2.41 -8.57 -18.44
C PHE A 317 -1.20 -7.63 -18.52
N ALA A 318 -0.77 -7.13 -17.37
CA ALA A 318 0.48 -6.41 -17.21
C ALA A 318 1.29 -6.97 -16.02
N LEU A 319 2.59 -7.14 -16.21
CA LEU A 319 3.58 -7.35 -15.15
C LEU A 319 4.35 -6.03 -14.98
N GLU A 320 4.28 -5.44 -13.79
CA GLU A 320 4.97 -4.21 -13.44
C GLU A 320 5.94 -4.44 -12.27
N TRP A 321 7.08 -3.75 -12.31
CA TRP A 321 8.09 -3.80 -11.27
C TRP A 321 8.10 -2.49 -10.49
N LEU A 322 7.99 -2.61 -9.17
CA LEU A 322 8.06 -1.48 -8.25
C LEU A 322 9.48 -1.35 -7.72
N ALA A 323 10.05 -0.16 -7.84
CA ALA A 323 11.39 0.12 -7.31
C ALA A 323 11.37 0.10 -5.79
N HIS A 324 12.24 -0.67 -5.14
CA HIS A 324 12.28 -0.72 -3.67
C HIS A 324 12.98 0.51 -3.06
N ASP A 325 14.01 0.97 -3.76
CA ASP A 325 14.88 2.05 -3.33
C ASP A 325 14.72 3.24 -4.30
N TYR A 326 14.44 4.42 -3.76
CA TYR A 326 14.43 5.67 -4.49
C TYR A 326 15.60 6.53 -4.01
N ALA A 327 16.62 6.69 -4.85
CA ALA A 327 17.74 7.59 -4.58
C ALA A 327 17.31 9.02 -4.90
N ASN A 328 17.05 9.81 -3.86
CA ASN A 328 16.63 11.19 -4.00
C ASN A 328 17.85 12.06 -4.37
N PRO A 329 17.89 12.69 -5.56
CA PRO A 329 19.02 13.50 -5.96
C PRO A 329 19.08 14.88 -5.29
N VAL A 330 18.06 15.29 -4.51
CA VAL A 330 18.04 16.57 -3.77
C VAL A 330 18.81 16.49 -2.45
N ASP A 331 18.62 15.44 -1.67
CA ASP A 331 19.30 15.26 -0.38
C ASP A 331 20.39 14.18 -0.42
N GLY A 332 20.49 13.42 -1.51
CA GLY A 332 21.44 12.32 -1.68
C GLY A 332 21.09 11.09 -0.84
N LEU A 333 19.89 11.04 -0.23
CA LEU A 333 19.42 9.92 0.58
C LEU A 333 18.70 8.89 -0.29
N THR A 334 18.76 7.62 0.14
CA THR A 334 17.98 6.54 -0.46
C THR A 334 16.79 6.23 0.43
N TYR A 335 15.59 6.39 -0.11
CA TYR A 335 14.33 6.08 0.54
C TYR A 335 13.91 4.65 0.19
N ARG A 336 13.45 3.88 1.18
CA ARG A 336 13.03 2.49 0.99
C ARG A 336 11.53 2.32 1.22
N SER A 337 10.87 1.58 0.34
CA SER A 337 9.45 1.21 0.47
C SER A 337 9.29 -0.30 0.30
N GLU A 338 8.76 -0.99 1.32
CA GLU A 338 8.44 -2.44 1.25
C GLU A 338 7.39 -2.74 0.17
N GLY A 339 6.47 -1.81 -0.09
CA GLY A 339 5.48 -1.90 -1.17
C GLY A 339 5.98 -1.35 -2.51
N GLY A 340 7.25 -0.94 -2.58
CA GLY A 340 7.86 -0.26 -3.71
C GLY A 340 7.40 1.19 -3.92
N TRP A 341 8.14 1.90 -4.76
CA TRP A 341 7.91 3.29 -5.17
C TRP A 341 7.12 3.32 -6.47
N ARG A 342 6.23 4.32 -6.58
CA ARG A 342 5.52 4.61 -7.82
C ARG A 342 5.94 5.94 -8.41
N ALA A 343 6.21 5.87 -9.69
CA ALA A 343 6.34 6.99 -10.60
C ALA A 343 5.04 7.11 -11.38
N TYR A 344 4.50 8.33 -11.47
CA TYR A 344 3.36 8.62 -12.32
C TYR A 344 3.83 9.43 -13.51
N GLU A 345 3.44 9.00 -14.69
CA GLU A 345 3.51 9.82 -15.91
C GLU A 345 2.13 10.49 -16.10
N PRO A 346 2.07 11.75 -16.57
CA PRO A 346 0.79 12.42 -16.83
C PRO A 346 -0.13 11.60 -17.76
N GLU A 347 -1.44 11.52 -17.47
CA GLU A 347 -2.39 10.70 -18.25
C GLU A 347 -2.57 11.15 -19.70
N ALA A 348 -2.37 12.44 -19.96
CA ALA A 348 -2.03 12.91 -21.29
C ALA A 348 -0.53 12.65 -21.46
N GLY A 349 -0.17 11.55 -22.14
CA GLY A 349 1.20 11.36 -22.62
C GLY A 349 1.70 12.67 -23.23
N PRO A 350 3.00 13.01 -23.07
CA PRO A 350 3.48 14.39 -23.10
C PRO A 350 2.73 15.14 -24.17
N ASP A 351 2.01 16.20 -23.76
CA ASP A 351 1.49 17.20 -24.69
C ASP A 351 2.73 17.75 -25.40
N LYS A 352 3.18 17.01 -26.41
CA LYS A 352 4.08 17.49 -27.44
C LYS A 352 3.21 18.43 -28.24
N GLU A 353 2.88 19.59 -27.65
CA GLU A 353 2.83 20.79 -28.45
C GLU A 353 4.14 20.77 -29.23
N GLU A 354 4.05 20.57 -30.55
CA GLU A 354 5.21 20.51 -31.43
C GLU A 354 6.02 21.80 -31.24
N GLY A 355 7.04 21.77 -30.38
CA GLY A 355 7.84 22.94 -30.00
C GLY A 355 7.95 23.23 -28.51
N GLY A 356 7.26 22.50 -27.62
CA GLY A 356 7.39 22.62 -26.16
C GLY A 356 8.85 22.52 -25.71
N LEU A 357 9.34 23.56 -25.06
CA LEU A 357 10.71 23.62 -24.54
C LEU A 357 10.81 23.03 -23.13
N THR A 358 9.70 22.75 -22.44
CA THR A 358 9.68 22.25 -21.07
C THR A 358 8.52 21.28 -20.89
N ASP A 359 8.83 20.04 -20.54
CA ASP A 359 7.83 18.98 -20.37
C ASP A 359 7.89 18.41 -18.94
N LEU A 360 6.73 18.19 -18.30
CA LEU A 360 6.65 17.41 -17.07
C LEU A 360 6.68 15.92 -17.43
N ASN A 361 7.75 15.24 -17.06
CA ASN A 361 7.94 13.84 -17.43
C ASN A 361 7.39 12.90 -16.35
N GLN A 362 7.57 13.24 -15.09
CA GLN A 362 7.31 12.31 -14.00
C GLN A 362 6.95 13.04 -12.70
N ILE A 363 6.04 12.44 -11.95
CA ILE A 363 5.75 12.79 -10.56
C ILE A 363 6.11 11.60 -9.67
N VAL A 364 6.87 11.85 -8.60
CA VAL A 364 7.23 10.85 -7.59
C VAL A 364 6.59 11.25 -6.26
N LEU A 365 5.74 10.39 -5.72
CA LEU A 365 5.13 10.62 -4.41
C LEU A 365 6.07 10.10 -3.32
N LEU A 366 6.64 11.01 -2.52
CA LEU A 366 7.52 10.65 -1.39
C LEU A 366 6.71 10.34 -0.12
N THR A 367 5.45 10.77 -0.09
CA THR A 367 4.43 10.33 0.88
C THR A 367 3.57 9.26 0.21
N PRO A 368 3.28 8.12 0.86
CA PRO A 368 2.45 7.07 0.25
C PRO A 368 1.07 7.58 -0.19
N GLU A 369 0.57 7.14 -1.36
CA GLU A 369 -0.71 7.63 -1.95
C GLU A 369 -1.89 7.52 -0.98
N HIS A 370 -1.97 6.40 -0.23
CA HIS A 370 -3.03 6.22 0.76
C HIS A 370 -2.93 7.20 1.94
N GLU A 371 -1.71 7.63 2.31
CA GLU A 371 -1.53 8.67 3.32
C GLU A 371 -1.83 10.05 2.76
N ILE A 372 -1.47 10.33 1.49
CA ILE A 372 -1.84 11.57 0.80
C ILE A 372 -3.36 11.74 0.80
N ALA A 373 -4.10 10.71 0.39
CA ALA A 373 -5.56 10.71 0.34
C ALA A 373 -6.24 10.93 1.70
N GLN A 374 -5.53 10.66 2.81
CA GLN A 374 -6.00 10.95 4.15
C GLN A 374 -5.69 12.39 4.62
N ARG A 375 -4.66 13.03 4.03
CA ARG A 375 -4.12 14.31 4.50
C ARG A 375 -4.62 15.49 3.69
N LEU A 376 -4.88 15.30 2.40
CA LEU A 376 -5.54 16.25 1.51
C LEU A 376 -6.40 15.54 0.47
N ARG A 377 -7.31 16.29 -0.15
CA ARG A 377 -8.09 15.74 -1.25
C ARG A 377 -7.21 15.56 -2.49
N ILE A 378 -7.42 14.45 -3.21
CA ILE A 378 -6.62 14.11 -4.39
C ILE A 378 -6.79 15.16 -5.49
N ASP A 379 -7.99 15.73 -5.66
CA ASP A 379 -8.24 16.79 -6.62
C ASP A 379 -7.53 18.10 -6.26
N GLU A 380 -7.47 18.47 -4.98
CA GLU A 380 -6.69 19.63 -4.53
C GLU A 380 -5.18 19.44 -4.78
N LEU A 381 -4.66 18.22 -4.62
CA LEU A 381 -3.28 17.92 -4.98
C LEU A 381 -3.06 18.03 -6.49
N ALA A 382 -3.96 17.46 -7.29
CA ALA A 382 -3.89 17.48 -8.74
C ALA A 382 -3.94 18.91 -9.29
N ASP A 383 -4.84 19.74 -8.78
CA ASP A 383 -4.95 21.16 -9.13
C ASP A 383 -3.65 21.91 -8.79
N TYR A 384 -3.08 21.65 -7.61
CA TYR A 384 -1.81 22.27 -7.21
C TYR A 384 -0.63 21.83 -8.09
N VAL A 385 -0.57 20.56 -8.45
CA VAL A 385 0.41 20.00 -9.40
C VAL A 385 0.30 20.67 -10.76
N GLU A 386 -0.91 20.89 -11.29
CA GLU A 386 -1.11 21.58 -12.57
C GLU A 386 -0.72 23.07 -12.49
N VAL A 387 -0.95 23.74 -11.36
CA VAL A 387 -0.47 25.12 -11.14
C VAL A 387 1.06 25.18 -11.14
N ILE A 388 1.73 24.27 -10.43
CA ILE A 388 3.20 24.17 -10.44
C ILE A 388 3.71 23.92 -11.86
N LYS A 389 3.15 22.91 -12.54
CA LYS A 389 3.51 22.56 -13.91
C LYS A 389 3.41 23.75 -14.85
N SER A 390 2.29 24.46 -14.83
CA SER A 390 2.08 25.65 -15.66
C SER A 390 3.11 26.74 -15.36
N THR A 391 3.37 27.00 -14.06
CA THR A 391 4.37 27.99 -13.62
C THR A 391 5.76 27.67 -14.15
N VAL A 392 6.18 26.40 -14.09
CA VAL A 392 7.50 25.97 -14.58
C VAL A 392 7.60 26.08 -16.11
N ILE A 393 6.55 25.67 -16.83
CA ILE A 393 6.49 25.77 -18.29
C ILE A 393 6.59 27.25 -18.72
N ASP A 394 5.77 28.12 -18.13
CA ASP A 394 5.75 29.55 -18.44
C ASP A 394 7.09 30.22 -18.11
N PHE A 395 7.67 29.90 -16.95
CA PHE A 395 8.96 30.44 -16.54
C PHE A 395 10.07 30.19 -17.57
N PHE A 396 10.15 28.96 -18.09
CA PHE A 396 11.18 28.56 -19.05
C PHE A 396 10.85 28.92 -20.50
N ALA A 397 9.58 29.16 -20.84
CA ALA A 397 9.19 29.71 -22.13
C ALA A 397 9.80 31.11 -22.35
N ASP A 398 9.93 31.90 -21.27
CA ASP A 398 10.52 33.24 -21.27
C ASP A 398 12.06 33.26 -21.09
N GLN A 399 12.69 32.09 -20.93
CA GLN A 399 14.15 32.02 -20.81
C GLN A 399 14.84 31.79 -22.17
N PRO A 400 16.06 32.33 -22.36
CA PRO A 400 16.89 31.96 -23.50
C PRO A 400 17.14 30.44 -23.51
N ARG A 401 16.95 29.81 -24.67
CA ARG A 401 17.18 28.38 -24.83
C ARG A 401 18.61 28.00 -24.46
N GLY A 402 18.77 27.14 -23.46
CA GLY A 402 20.04 26.53 -23.08
C GLY A 402 20.22 25.11 -23.61
N ALA A 403 21.23 24.42 -23.07
CA ALA A 403 21.44 22.99 -23.33
C ALA A 403 20.34 22.18 -22.63
N GLY A 404 19.88 21.08 -23.25
CA GLY A 404 18.88 20.21 -22.65
C GLY A 404 19.28 19.79 -21.24
N ALA A 405 18.38 19.99 -20.29
CA ALA A 405 18.61 19.78 -18.86
C ALA A 405 17.42 19.05 -18.23
N GLU A 406 17.70 18.33 -17.16
CA GLU A 406 16.68 17.80 -16.26
C GLU A 406 16.55 18.74 -15.07
N LEU A 407 15.32 19.05 -14.68
CA LEU A 407 15.01 19.81 -13.48
C LEU A 407 14.12 18.96 -12.58
N MET A 408 14.58 18.71 -11.36
CA MET A 408 13.77 18.09 -10.33
C MET A 408 13.38 19.13 -9.28
N LEU A 409 12.10 19.16 -8.96
CA LEU A 409 11.51 19.98 -7.91
C LEU A 409 10.95 19.05 -6.84
N GLN A 410 11.30 19.28 -5.58
CA GLN A 410 10.71 18.60 -4.42
C GLN A 410 9.89 19.60 -3.63
N PHE A 411 8.62 19.26 -3.41
CA PHE A 411 7.68 20.04 -2.62
C PHE A 411 7.38 19.31 -1.32
N GLU A 412 7.40 20.06 -0.22
CA GLU A 412 6.94 19.61 1.09
C GLU A 412 5.90 20.60 1.61
N ILE A 413 4.65 20.14 1.66
CA ILE A 413 3.49 20.90 2.12
C ILE A 413 3.30 20.58 3.60
N GLU A 414 3.56 21.55 4.47
CA GLU A 414 3.39 21.39 5.92
C GLU A 414 1.96 21.74 6.38
N PRO A 415 1.46 21.12 7.47
CA PRO A 415 0.20 21.53 8.08
C PRO A 415 0.23 23.00 8.49
N SER A 416 -0.80 23.76 8.11
CA SER A 416 -0.94 25.20 8.41
C SER A 416 0.07 26.14 7.72
N ALA A 417 0.90 25.63 6.81
CA ALA A 417 1.72 26.48 5.95
C ALA A 417 0.90 27.02 4.78
N TRP A 418 1.09 28.31 4.46
CA TRP A 418 0.47 28.94 3.31
C TRP A 418 1.10 28.52 1.98
N ASN A 419 2.40 28.20 2.01
CA ASN A 419 3.19 27.80 0.87
C ASN A 419 3.97 26.51 1.16
N ALA A 420 4.25 25.75 0.11
CA ALA A 420 5.13 24.59 0.21
C ALA A 420 6.59 25.05 0.33
N SER A 421 7.39 24.29 1.08
CA SER A 421 8.83 24.39 0.97
C SER A 421 9.29 23.70 -0.31
N VAL A 422 10.22 24.31 -1.04
CA VAL A 422 10.67 23.84 -2.35
C VAL A 422 12.17 23.59 -2.30
N LYS A 423 12.60 22.42 -2.76
CA LYS A 423 14.01 22.10 -3.00
C LYS A 423 14.18 21.72 -4.46
N MET A 424 15.33 22.07 -5.06
CA MET A 424 15.53 21.85 -6.48
C MET A 424 16.92 21.30 -6.77
N ALA A 425 17.00 20.46 -7.80
CA ALA A 425 18.25 19.99 -8.38
C ALA A 425 18.13 20.01 -9.90
N SER A 426 19.22 20.29 -10.61
CA SER A 426 19.26 20.17 -12.06
C SER A 426 20.48 19.41 -12.55
N ARG A 427 20.35 18.73 -13.69
CA ARG A 427 21.43 17.97 -14.32
C ARG A 427 21.42 18.15 -15.84
N PRO A 428 22.60 18.40 -16.42
CA PRO A 428 23.37 19.63 -16.27
C PRO A 428 22.77 20.78 -17.11
N GLY A 429 22.99 22.03 -16.71
CA GLY A 429 22.85 23.17 -17.64
C GLY A 429 21.89 24.31 -17.25
N VAL A 430 21.24 24.28 -16.08
CA VAL A 430 20.49 25.44 -15.58
C VAL A 430 21.37 26.24 -14.62
N ALA A 431 21.56 27.53 -14.89
CA ALA A 431 22.37 28.40 -14.04
C ALA A 431 21.71 28.63 -12.67
N ASP A 432 22.51 28.69 -11.60
CA ASP A 432 22.02 28.89 -10.22
C ASP A 432 21.13 30.13 -10.07
N ALA A 433 21.44 31.22 -10.78
CA ALA A 433 20.62 32.44 -10.78
C ALA A 433 19.24 32.24 -11.42
N THR A 434 19.13 31.34 -12.40
CA THR A 434 17.84 30.97 -13.01
C THR A 434 17.06 30.06 -12.06
N LEU A 435 17.74 29.09 -11.43
CA LEU A 435 17.12 28.25 -10.40
C LEU A 435 16.61 29.09 -9.23
N GLN A 436 17.37 30.05 -8.73
CA GLN A 436 16.93 30.90 -7.62
C GLN A 436 15.68 31.72 -7.97
N ARG A 437 15.57 32.26 -9.19
CA ARG A 437 14.35 32.98 -9.61
C ARG A 437 13.13 32.07 -9.65
N LEU A 438 13.30 30.86 -10.20
CA LEU A 438 12.23 29.87 -10.20
C LEU A 438 11.83 29.47 -8.78
N HIS A 439 12.82 29.27 -7.88
CA HIS A 439 12.58 28.99 -6.47
C HIS A 439 11.66 30.04 -5.84
N ASP A 440 12.02 31.31 -6.02
CA ASP A 440 11.33 32.44 -5.41
C ASP A 440 9.88 32.59 -5.93
N GLU A 441 9.63 32.20 -7.19
CA GLU A 441 8.30 32.17 -7.79
C GLU A 441 7.47 31.00 -7.28
N LEU A 442 8.04 29.80 -7.24
CA LEU A 442 7.37 28.60 -6.72
C LEU A 442 7.02 28.71 -5.24
N CYS A 443 7.87 29.33 -4.42
CA CYS A 443 7.60 29.59 -3.01
C CYS A 443 6.46 30.60 -2.77
N GLN A 444 5.99 31.32 -3.79
CA GLN A 444 4.83 32.22 -3.68
C GLN A 444 3.51 31.54 -4.03
N LEU A 445 3.55 30.32 -4.58
CA LEU A 445 2.35 29.59 -4.93
C LEU A 445 1.59 29.17 -3.65
N PRO A 446 0.27 29.43 -3.57
CA PRO A 446 -0.54 28.97 -2.44
C PRO A 446 -0.60 27.44 -2.47
N SER A 447 -0.16 26.80 -1.37
CA SER A 447 -0.27 25.35 -1.24
C SER A 447 -1.65 24.95 -0.70
N PRO A 448 -2.15 23.75 -1.05
CA PRO A 448 -3.36 23.21 -0.45
C PRO A 448 -3.16 22.98 1.05
N SER A 449 -4.25 23.02 1.81
CA SER A 449 -4.20 22.75 3.25
C SER A 449 -4.08 21.24 3.48
N VAL A 450 -3.09 20.83 4.27
CA VAL A 450 -2.89 19.42 4.66
C VAL A 450 -3.16 19.23 6.15
N THR A 451 -3.63 18.04 6.52
CA THR A 451 -3.88 17.63 7.92
C THR A 451 -3.05 16.43 8.31
N GLY A 452 -2.73 16.25 9.60
CA GLY A 452 -2.10 15.03 10.13
C GLY A 452 -0.62 14.78 9.78
N GLY A 453 0.01 15.59 8.91
CA GLY A 453 1.45 15.54 8.63
C GLY A 453 1.82 16.10 7.25
N PRO A 454 3.12 16.31 6.97
CA PRO A 454 3.57 16.95 5.73
C PRO A 454 3.41 16.05 4.51
N VAL A 455 2.90 16.59 3.40
CA VAL A 455 2.85 15.84 2.13
C VAL A 455 4.03 16.23 1.27
N VAL A 456 4.81 15.22 0.90
CA VAL A 456 6.05 15.38 0.14
C VAL A 456 5.92 14.66 -1.20
N PHE A 457 6.22 15.36 -2.28
CA PHE A 457 6.28 14.82 -3.63
C PHE A 457 7.33 15.55 -4.48
N GLN A 458 7.66 14.97 -5.62
CA GLN A 458 8.62 15.51 -6.56
C GLN A 458 8.05 15.55 -7.97
N MET A 459 8.51 16.52 -8.75
CA MET A 459 8.18 16.70 -10.16
C MET A 459 9.48 16.78 -10.95
N LEU A 460 9.60 15.96 -11.98
CA LEU A 460 10.76 15.91 -12.86
C LEU A 460 10.37 16.47 -14.24
N PHE A 461 11.08 17.51 -14.65
CA PHE A 461 10.90 18.19 -15.91
C PHE A 461 12.08 17.96 -16.86
N ALA A 462 11.78 17.75 -18.13
CA ALA A 462 12.73 17.91 -19.22
C ALA A 462 12.69 19.37 -19.69
N ILE A 463 13.81 20.09 -19.53
CA ILE A 463 13.99 21.47 -19.99
C ILE A 463 14.83 21.47 -21.26
N TRP A 464 14.45 22.29 -22.23
CA TRP A 464 15.01 22.49 -23.56
C TRP A 464 15.30 21.19 -24.34
N GLY A 465 14.46 20.16 -24.15
CA GLY A 465 14.60 18.85 -24.79
C GLY A 465 15.59 17.91 -24.11
N GLY A 466 15.90 18.10 -22.83
CA GLY A 466 16.64 17.13 -22.03
C GLY A 466 15.89 15.77 -21.97
N HIS A 467 16.61 14.66 -22.10
CA HIS A 467 16.00 13.33 -22.01
C HIS A 467 16.04 12.82 -20.57
N THR A 468 14.89 12.46 -19.99
CA THR A 468 14.85 11.62 -18.80
C THR A 468 15.13 10.18 -19.18
N ASN A 469 16.40 9.77 -19.13
CA ASN A 469 16.72 8.35 -19.04
C ASN A 469 16.41 7.92 -17.60
N SER A 470 15.17 7.50 -17.33
CA SER A 470 14.86 6.65 -16.18
C SER A 470 15.36 5.23 -16.45
N GLY A 471 16.67 5.10 -16.57
CA GLY A 471 17.38 3.85 -16.79
C GLY A 471 18.75 3.99 -16.17
N THR A 472 18.94 3.26 -15.07
CA THR A 472 20.20 2.94 -14.40
C THR A 472 21.45 3.09 -15.28
N ASP A 473 22.11 4.25 -15.23
CA ASP A 473 23.53 4.33 -15.55
C ASP A 473 24.31 4.10 -14.26
N GLN A 474 24.68 2.84 -14.02
CA GLN A 474 25.76 2.53 -13.09
C GLN A 474 27.08 3.03 -13.70
N PRO A 475 27.92 3.79 -12.98
CA PRO A 475 29.31 3.93 -13.38
C PRO A 475 30.02 2.59 -13.17
N HIS A 476 30.83 2.21 -14.16
CA HIS A 476 31.68 1.02 -14.17
C HIS A 476 32.51 0.79 -12.90
#